data_AF-U3TM65-F1
#
_entry.id   AF-U3TM65-F1
#
_cell.length_a   1.000
_cell.length_b   1.000
_cell.length_c   1.000
_cell.angle_alpha   90.00
_cell.angle_beta   90.00
_cell.angle_gamma   90.00
#
_symmetry.space_group_name_H-M   'P 1'
#
loop_
_entity.id
_entity.type
_entity.pdbx_description
1 polymer ?
#
loop_
_entity_poly.entity_id
_entity_poly.type
_entity_poly.pdbx_seq_one_letter_code
_entity_poly.pdbx_strand_id
1 'polypeptide(L)'
;MLITATLTATGVISFKVALCLVIGANLSSGLLAMINASGSNAAGKRVALGSLLFKLIGSIVILPFVDYIADLLDKLPVNDEKMVIFFHVFYNLVRCLVMVPFAEPMARLCRRMIADDAENQTHLKPKHLDSSALDTPALALANAARETLRIGDVVEQMLESFNKVVMGELREERAVRRLDDDVDVLYTAIKLYLARMPKEDLAEEDSRRWAEVIEMALNLEQAGDIIERMSADVADKSLQARRAFSQEGLEELNSLQGAGVKQPAPEPVGVFVARRHQRQAPASCQAPFPHPDSPLFPRPRRAPAPAECAKHRN
;
A
#
# COMPACT_ATOMS: atom_id res chain seq x y z
N MET A 1 -30.11 19.62 0.96
CA MET A 1 -29.96 21.09 1.03
C MET A 1 -30.84 21.79 0.01
N LEU A 2 -30.69 21.56 -1.30
CA LEU A 2 -31.58 22.15 -2.33
C LEU A 2 -33.05 21.81 -2.08
N ILE A 3 -33.37 20.53 -1.84
CA ILE A 3 -34.74 20.08 -1.50
C ILE A 3 -35.28 20.82 -0.26
N THR A 4 -34.45 21.00 0.76
CA THR A 4 -34.83 21.73 2.00
C THR A 4 -35.14 23.19 1.70
N ALA A 5 -34.29 23.87 0.91
CA ALA A 5 -34.50 25.26 0.52
C ALA A 5 -35.79 25.43 -0.32
N THR A 6 -36.05 24.50 -1.25
CA THR A 6 -37.28 24.51 -2.06
C THR A 6 -38.52 24.29 -1.20
N LEU A 7 -38.49 23.39 -0.22
CA LEU A 7 -39.62 23.14 0.69
C LEU A 7 -39.90 24.34 1.62
N THR A 8 -38.86 25.10 1.99
CA THR A 8 -39.03 26.36 2.72
C THR A 8 -39.62 27.44 1.82
N ALA A 9 -39.14 27.55 0.58
CA ALA A 9 -39.66 28.51 -0.41
C ALA A 9 -41.15 28.29 -0.73
N THR A 10 -41.60 27.03 -0.73
CA THR A 10 -43.02 26.68 -0.93
C THR A 10 -43.87 26.76 0.34
N GLY A 11 -43.29 27.15 1.48
CA GLY A 11 -43.98 27.28 2.77
C GLY A 11 -44.39 25.94 3.40
N VAL A 12 -43.92 24.80 2.87
CA VAL A 12 -44.26 23.46 3.37
C VAL A 12 -43.60 23.20 4.73
N ILE A 13 -42.41 23.76 4.96
CA ILE A 13 -41.68 23.68 6.23
C ILE A 13 -41.31 25.09 6.71
N SER A 14 -41.34 25.31 8.03
CA SER A 14 -40.89 26.57 8.60
C SER A 14 -39.37 26.74 8.47
N PHE A 15 -38.91 27.98 8.44
CA PHE A 15 -37.49 28.31 8.37
C PHE A 15 -36.67 27.63 9.48
N LYS A 16 -37.19 27.62 10.71
CA LYS A 16 -36.58 26.92 11.86
C LYS A 16 -36.42 25.41 11.62
N VAL A 17 -37.42 24.74 11.04
CA VAL A 17 -37.32 23.31 10.69
C VAL A 17 -36.28 23.09 9.58
N ALA A 18 -36.18 24.02 8.62
CA ALA A 18 -35.19 23.97 7.56
C ALA A 18 -33.74 24.02 8.10
N LEU A 19 -33.48 24.89 9.10
CA LEU A 19 -32.17 24.97 9.76
C LEU A 19 -31.79 23.66 10.45
N CYS A 20 -32.72 23.07 11.21
CA CYS A 20 -32.52 21.76 11.85
C CYS A 20 -32.23 20.65 10.83
N LEU A 21 -32.95 20.63 9.70
CA LEU A 21 -32.71 19.67 8.62
C LEU A 21 -31.34 19.83 7.97
N VAL A 22 -30.86 21.07 7.78
CA VAL A 22 -29.52 21.34 7.25
C VAL A 22 -28.43 20.82 8.19
N ILE A 23 -28.59 21.03 9.50
CA ILE A 23 -27.66 20.52 10.52
C ILE A 23 -27.65 18.98 10.50
N GLY A 24 -28.83 18.36 10.44
CA GLY A 24 -28.99 16.90 10.37
C GLY A 24 -28.36 16.28 9.11
N ALA A 25 -28.57 16.89 7.94
CA ALA A 25 -27.97 16.44 6.69
C ALA A 25 -26.44 16.57 6.69
N ASN A 26 -25.89 17.54 7.41
CA ASN A 26 -24.45 17.66 7.57
C ASN A 26 -23.89 16.53 8.45
N LEU A 27 -24.59 16.20 9.54
CA LEU A 27 -24.22 15.08 10.41
C LEU A 27 -24.26 13.74 9.66
N SER A 28 -25.31 13.50 8.86
CA SER A 28 -25.43 12.25 8.08
C SER A 28 -24.29 12.07 7.08
N SER A 29 -23.79 13.13 6.47
CA SER A 29 -22.59 13.05 5.59
C SER A 29 -21.35 12.55 6.32
N GLY A 30 -21.19 12.88 7.61
CA GLY A 30 -20.09 12.37 8.44
C GLY A 30 -20.28 10.89 8.75
N LEU A 31 -21.53 10.46 8.98
CA LEU A 31 -21.85 9.06 9.22
C LEU A 31 -21.62 8.21 7.96
N LEU A 32 -22.03 8.69 6.78
CA LEU A 32 -21.73 8.04 5.51
C LEU A 32 -20.21 7.92 5.27
N ALA A 33 -19.43 8.96 5.59
CA ALA A 33 -17.98 8.91 5.48
C ALA A 33 -17.37 7.81 6.37
N MET A 34 -17.91 7.62 7.57
CA MET A 34 -17.50 6.52 8.47
C MET A 34 -17.84 5.15 7.90
N ILE A 35 -19.06 4.96 7.39
CA ILE A 35 -19.49 3.70 6.78
C ILE A 35 -18.58 3.37 5.59
N ASN A 36 -18.30 4.34 4.72
CA ASN A 36 -17.45 4.16 3.55
C ASN A 36 -15.97 3.93 3.91
N ALA A 37 -15.50 4.46 5.04
CA ALA A 37 -14.14 4.27 5.52
C ALA A 37 -13.91 2.90 6.19
N SER A 38 -14.94 2.06 6.36
CA SER A 38 -14.82 0.75 7.00
C SER A 38 -13.80 -0.18 6.32
N GLY A 39 -13.64 -0.07 4.98
CA GLY A 39 -12.64 -0.80 4.19
C GLY A 39 -11.29 -0.08 4.01
N SER A 40 -11.08 1.07 4.65
CA SER A 40 -9.82 1.83 4.56
C SER A 40 -8.83 1.49 5.68
N ASN A 41 -7.56 1.85 5.49
CA ASN A 41 -6.51 1.68 6.51
C ASN A 41 -6.80 2.50 7.79
N ALA A 42 -6.08 2.23 8.89
CA ALA A 42 -6.27 2.95 10.17
C ALA A 42 -6.22 4.48 10.04
N ALA A 43 -5.37 5.01 9.14
CA ALA A 43 -5.30 6.44 8.86
C ALA A 43 -6.61 6.98 8.23
N GLY A 44 -7.16 6.29 7.22
CA GLY A 44 -8.43 6.63 6.58
C GLY A 44 -9.61 6.58 7.56
N LYS A 45 -9.67 5.54 8.40
CA LYS A 45 -10.69 5.41 9.46
C LYS A 45 -10.60 6.55 10.48
N ARG A 46 -9.40 7.01 10.85
CA ARG A 46 -9.19 8.15 11.75
C ARG A 46 -9.66 9.47 11.15
N VAL A 47 -9.40 9.71 9.87
CA VAL A 47 -9.86 10.92 9.16
C VAL A 47 -11.39 10.95 9.10
N ALA A 48 -12.01 9.82 8.77
CA ALA A 48 -13.47 9.69 8.77
C ALA A 48 -14.06 9.90 10.18
N LEU A 49 -13.43 9.32 11.20
CA LEU A 49 -13.88 9.46 12.60
C LEU A 49 -13.76 10.91 13.07
N GLY A 50 -12.64 11.57 12.79
CA GLY A 50 -12.44 12.98 13.12
C GLY A 50 -13.46 13.89 12.43
N SER A 51 -13.77 13.62 11.15
CA SER A 51 -14.81 14.34 10.41
C SER A 51 -16.19 14.18 11.05
N LEU A 52 -16.56 12.96 11.45
CA LEU A 52 -17.82 12.70 12.15
C LEU A 52 -17.88 13.40 13.52
N LEU A 53 -16.82 13.29 14.33
CA LEU A 53 -16.76 13.90 15.65
C LEU A 53 -16.84 15.43 15.59
N PHE A 54 -16.14 16.07 14.66
CA PHE A 54 -16.24 17.52 14.49
C PHE A 54 -17.64 17.97 14.06
N LYS A 55 -18.30 17.20 13.18
CA LYS A 55 -19.70 17.46 12.80
C LYS A 55 -20.65 17.26 13.98
N LEU A 56 -20.45 16.22 14.79
CA LEU A 56 -21.26 15.93 15.96
C LEU A 56 -21.14 17.04 17.01
N ILE A 57 -19.92 17.44 17.36
CA ILE A 57 -19.67 18.53 18.31
C ILE A 57 -20.28 19.84 17.79
N GLY A 58 -20.04 20.18 16.52
CA GLY A 58 -20.61 21.37 15.90
C GLY A 58 -22.14 21.39 15.95
N SER A 59 -22.78 20.25 15.66
CA SER A 59 -24.24 20.11 15.71
C SER A 59 -24.78 20.23 17.13
N ILE A 60 -24.15 19.63 18.14
CA ILE A 60 -24.57 19.73 19.55
C ILE A 60 -24.42 21.15 20.06
N VAL A 61 -23.34 21.84 19.69
CA VAL A 61 -23.10 23.23 20.12
C VAL A 61 -24.07 24.19 19.46
N ILE A 62 -24.42 24.01 18.18
CA ILE A 62 -25.27 24.96 17.45
C ILE A 62 -26.77 24.78 17.74
N LEU A 63 -27.23 23.55 18.01
CA LEU A 63 -28.63 23.21 18.25
C LEU A 63 -29.35 24.13 19.27
N PRO A 64 -28.81 24.43 20.46
CA PRO A 64 -29.48 25.32 21.42
C PRO A 64 -29.57 26.78 20.96
N PHE A 65 -28.74 27.20 20.01
CA PHE A 65 -28.74 28.55 19.46
C PHE A 65 -29.58 28.70 18.19
N VAL A 66 -30.17 27.61 17.67
CA VAL A 66 -30.93 27.63 16.42
C VAL A 66 -32.07 28.66 16.45
N ASP A 67 -32.75 28.80 17.59
CA ASP A 67 -33.86 29.74 17.74
C ASP A 67 -33.38 31.19 17.66
N TYR A 68 -32.30 31.50 18.38
CA TYR A 68 -31.69 32.82 18.34
C TYR A 68 -31.13 33.16 16.95
N ILE A 69 -30.54 32.18 16.28
CA ILE A 69 -30.02 32.32 14.92
C ILE A 69 -31.17 32.54 13.93
N ALA A 70 -32.28 31.80 14.05
CA ALA A 70 -33.46 31.99 13.22
C ALA A 70 -34.04 33.40 13.37
N ASP A 71 -34.24 33.87 14.60
CA ASP A 71 -34.76 35.21 14.88
C ASP A 71 -33.83 36.34 14.42
N LEU A 72 -32.52 36.08 14.40
CA LEU A 72 -31.53 37.01 13.88
C LEU A 72 -31.53 37.05 12.35
N LEU A 73 -31.72 35.90 11.70
CA LEU A 73 -31.76 35.78 10.24
C LEU A 73 -33.08 36.31 9.65
N ASP A 74 -34.21 36.16 10.35
CA ASP A 74 -35.52 36.70 9.93
C ASP A 74 -35.54 38.24 9.86
N LYS A 75 -34.58 38.92 10.49
CA LYS A 75 -34.44 40.39 10.42
C LYS A 75 -33.73 40.88 9.17
N LEU A 76 -33.10 39.99 8.40
CA LEU A 76 -32.40 40.34 7.16
C LEU A 76 -33.39 40.32 5.97
N PRO A 77 -33.37 41.33 5.08
CA PRO A 77 -34.29 41.42 3.95
C PRO A 77 -33.86 40.52 2.78
N VAL A 78 -33.88 39.20 2.98
CA VAL A 78 -33.47 38.20 1.97
C VAL A 78 -34.45 37.04 1.98
N ASN A 79 -34.80 36.52 0.79
CA ASN A 79 -35.68 35.35 0.67
C ASN A 79 -35.18 34.14 1.48
N ASP A 80 -36.11 33.46 2.15
CA ASP A 80 -35.87 32.31 3.03
C ASP A 80 -35.03 31.21 2.38
N GLU A 81 -35.27 30.93 1.09
CA GLU A 81 -34.51 29.94 0.30
C GLU A 81 -33.02 30.27 0.21
N LYS A 82 -32.67 31.55 -0.02
CA LYS A 82 -31.27 32.01 -0.04
C LYS A 82 -30.70 32.00 1.37
N MET A 83 -31.50 32.30 2.39
CA MET A 83 -31.07 32.28 3.79
C MET A 83 -30.67 30.88 4.25
N VAL A 84 -31.41 29.83 3.86
CA VAL A 84 -31.01 28.44 4.11
C VAL A 84 -29.65 28.12 3.48
N ILE A 85 -29.36 28.67 2.30
CA ILE A 85 -28.09 28.48 1.61
C ILE A 85 -26.94 29.20 2.33
N PHE A 86 -27.13 30.48 2.66
CA PHE A 86 -26.14 31.26 3.39
C PHE A 86 -25.86 30.66 4.77
N PHE A 87 -26.89 30.22 5.49
CA PHE A 87 -26.74 29.55 6.77
C PHE A 87 -25.85 28.31 6.65
N HIS A 88 -26.07 27.45 5.65
CA HIS A 88 -25.23 26.27 5.46
C HIS A 88 -23.75 26.64 5.25
N VAL A 89 -23.45 27.57 4.34
CA VAL A 89 -22.07 27.97 4.05
C VAL A 89 -21.43 28.60 5.29
N PHE A 90 -22.14 29.53 5.93
CA PHE A 90 -21.70 30.21 7.14
C PHE A 90 -21.43 29.24 8.29
N TYR A 91 -22.36 28.33 8.56
CA TYR A 91 -22.22 27.29 9.59
C TYR A 91 -20.98 26.43 9.34
N ASN A 92 -20.77 25.94 8.11
CA ASN A 92 -19.61 25.13 7.80
C ASN A 92 -18.29 25.91 7.91
N LEU A 93 -18.30 27.20 7.52
CA LEU A 93 -17.13 28.07 7.62
C LEU A 93 -16.76 28.36 9.07
N VAL A 94 -17.72 28.79 9.90
CA VAL A 94 -17.50 29.05 11.33
C VAL A 94 -17.05 27.78 12.03
N ARG A 95 -17.72 26.64 11.80
CA ARG A 95 -17.29 25.36 12.37
C ARG A 95 -15.86 25.01 11.96
N CYS A 96 -15.50 25.19 10.69
CA CYS A 96 -14.14 24.95 10.23
C CYS A 96 -13.14 25.82 10.99
N LEU A 97 -13.34 27.14 11.01
CA LEU A 97 -12.44 28.08 11.69
C LEU A 97 -12.29 27.79 13.19
N VAL A 98 -13.39 27.45 13.86
CA VAL A 98 -13.39 27.11 15.29
C VAL A 98 -12.70 25.77 15.53
N MET A 99 -12.86 24.78 14.65
CA MET A 99 -12.35 23.41 14.87
C MET A 99 -10.90 23.21 14.40
N VAL A 100 -10.39 24.02 13.48
CA VAL A 100 -8.97 23.99 13.03
C VAL A 100 -7.97 23.96 14.19
N PRO A 101 -8.03 24.84 15.22
CA PRO A 101 -7.10 24.77 16.35
C PRO A 101 -7.24 23.49 17.20
N PHE A 102 -8.38 22.81 17.11
CA PHE A 102 -8.63 21.54 17.81
C PHE A 102 -8.29 20.30 16.97
N ALA A 103 -7.77 20.48 15.74
CA ALA A 103 -7.39 19.38 14.85
C ALA A 103 -6.40 18.41 15.51
N GLU A 104 -5.38 18.91 16.19
CA GLU A 104 -4.34 18.07 16.81
C GLU A 104 -4.82 17.33 18.07
N PRO A 105 -5.55 17.95 19.02
CA PRO A 105 -6.27 17.23 20.07
C PRO A 105 -7.21 16.16 19.53
N MET A 106 -7.98 16.48 18.49
CA MET A 106 -8.92 15.52 17.87
C MET A 106 -8.16 14.35 17.25
N ALA A 107 -7.05 14.60 16.56
CA ALA A 107 -6.22 13.55 15.99
C ALA A 107 -5.68 12.59 17.07
N ARG A 108 -5.30 13.11 18.25
CA ARG A 108 -4.91 12.28 19.40
C ARG A 108 -6.07 11.42 19.91
N LEU A 109 -7.27 12.00 20.02
CA LEU A 109 -8.47 11.26 20.42
C LEU A 109 -8.79 10.14 19.42
N CYS A 110 -8.77 10.43 18.12
CA CYS A 110 -9.02 9.45 17.07
C CYS A 110 -7.97 8.32 17.08
N ARG A 111 -6.69 8.63 17.33
CA ARG A 111 -5.63 7.60 17.51
C ARG A 111 -5.88 6.70 18.73
N ARG A 112 -6.50 7.22 19.78
CA ARG A 112 -6.86 6.42 20.97
C ARG A 112 -8.09 5.54 20.74
N MET A 113 -9.06 6.03 19.96
CA MET A 113 -10.28 5.29 19.63
C MET A 113 -10.07 4.24 18.54
N ILE A 114 -9.19 4.55 17.57
CA ILE A 114 -8.80 3.66 16.49
C ILE A 114 -7.31 3.39 16.65
N ALA A 115 -7.02 2.24 17.28
CA ALA A 115 -5.67 1.75 17.47
C ALA A 115 -4.89 1.76 16.14
N ASP A 116 -3.58 1.95 16.22
CA ASP A 116 -2.75 1.61 15.07
C ASP A 116 -2.99 0.13 14.80
N ASP A 117 -3.14 -0.24 13.53
CA ASP A 117 -2.98 -1.63 13.13
C ASP A 117 -1.55 -1.99 13.57
N ALA A 118 -1.41 -2.67 14.72
CA ALA A 118 -0.12 -3.00 15.31
C ALA A 118 0.73 -3.87 14.37
N GLU A 119 0.08 -4.54 13.42
CA GLU A 119 0.68 -5.21 12.27
C GLU A 119 1.52 -4.23 11.42
N ASN A 120 1.02 -3.05 11.07
CA ASN A 120 1.69 -2.16 10.10
C ASN A 120 3.00 -1.49 10.57
N GLN A 121 3.39 -1.65 11.85
CA GLN A 121 4.70 -1.21 12.35
C GLN A 121 5.71 -2.35 12.46
N THR A 122 5.22 -3.59 12.53
CA THR A 122 6.07 -4.79 12.59
C THR A 122 6.39 -5.28 11.18
N HIS A 123 5.50 -5.03 10.22
CA HIS A 123 5.66 -5.55 8.87
C HIS A 123 6.57 -4.72 7.95
N LEU A 124 7.15 -5.42 6.98
CA LEU A 124 7.95 -4.82 5.91
C LEU A 124 7.10 -3.83 5.09
N LYS A 125 7.40 -2.55 5.22
CA LYS A 125 6.78 -1.51 4.38
C LYS A 125 7.35 -1.51 2.97
N PRO A 126 6.53 -1.27 1.92
CA PRO A 126 7.02 -1.14 0.56
C PRO A 126 8.10 -0.04 0.44
N LYS A 127 9.21 -0.34 -0.24
CA LYS A 127 10.34 0.61 -0.36
C LYS A 127 10.44 1.26 -1.73
N HIS A 128 10.14 0.51 -2.79
CA HIS A 128 10.37 0.95 -4.17
C HIS A 128 9.11 1.45 -4.87
N LEU A 129 7.93 1.23 -4.30
CA LEU A 129 6.65 1.62 -4.89
C LEU A 129 6.41 3.14 -4.77
N ASP A 130 7.02 3.90 -5.67
CA ASP A 130 6.89 5.35 -5.76
C ASP A 130 5.72 5.76 -6.65
N SER A 131 4.71 6.39 -6.06
CA SER A 131 3.53 6.87 -6.79
C SER A 131 3.84 7.93 -7.85
N SER A 132 4.94 8.67 -7.73
CA SER A 132 5.33 9.68 -8.72
C SER A 132 5.88 9.07 -10.02
N ALA A 133 6.29 7.79 -9.97
CA ALA A 133 6.78 7.06 -11.13
C ALA A 133 5.64 6.48 -12.00
N LEU A 134 4.38 6.56 -11.55
CA LEU A 134 3.22 5.98 -12.26
C LEU A 134 2.99 6.61 -13.64
N ASP A 135 3.38 7.86 -13.83
CA ASP A 135 3.30 8.56 -15.13
C ASP A 135 4.32 8.02 -16.16
N THR A 136 5.25 7.16 -15.71
CA THR A 136 6.30 6.55 -16.56
C THR A 136 6.25 5.02 -16.45
N PRO A 137 5.45 4.33 -17.28
CA PRO A 137 5.15 2.90 -17.12
C PRO A 137 6.37 2.00 -16.98
N ALA A 138 7.41 2.19 -17.81
CA ALA A 138 8.63 1.40 -17.73
C ALA A 138 9.36 1.54 -16.37
N LEU A 139 9.35 2.75 -15.78
CA LEU A 139 9.95 2.99 -14.46
C LEU A 139 9.07 2.42 -13.34
N ALA A 140 7.75 2.59 -13.44
CA ALA A 140 6.80 2.01 -12.50
C ALA A 140 6.92 0.48 -12.44
N LEU A 141 7.03 -0.19 -13.59
CA LEU A 141 7.23 -1.63 -13.68
C LEU A 141 8.57 -2.07 -13.10
N ALA A 142 9.65 -1.31 -13.33
CA ALA A 142 10.95 -1.59 -12.73
C ALA A 142 10.93 -1.48 -11.20
N ASN A 143 10.19 -0.51 -10.66
CA ASN A 143 9.98 -0.34 -9.23
C ASN A 143 9.16 -1.49 -8.63
N ALA A 144 8.08 -1.90 -9.30
CA ALA A 144 7.28 -3.05 -8.90
C ALA A 144 8.11 -4.34 -8.91
N ALA A 145 8.92 -4.57 -9.95
CA ALA A 145 9.81 -5.73 -10.04
C ALA A 145 10.84 -5.77 -8.89
N ARG A 146 11.40 -4.62 -8.49
CA ARG A 146 12.29 -4.54 -7.32
C ARG A 146 11.59 -4.88 -6.01
N GLU A 147 10.33 -4.49 -5.87
CA GLU A 147 9.56 -4.86 -4.70
C GLU A 147 9.22 -6.36 -4.70
N THR A 148 8.95 -6.96 -5.87
CA THR A 148 8.79 -8.42 -6.00
C THR A 148 10.05 -9.18 -5.60
N LEU A 149 11.26 -8.70 -5.98
CA LEU A 149 12.51 -9.31 -5.54
C LEU A 149 12.65 -9.34 -4.02
N ARG A 150 12.16 -8.30 -3.35
CA ARG A 150 12.17 -8.23 -1.89
C ARG A 150 11.20 -9.24 -1.26
N ILE A 151 10.09 -9.58 -1.91
CA ILE A 151 9.27 -10.74 -1.48
C ILE A 151 10.12 -12.01 -1.55
N GLY A 152 10.91 -12.19 -2.60
CA GLY A 152 11.86 -13.30 -2.71
C GLY A 152 12.83 -13.39 -1.54
N ASP A 153 13.43 -12.27 -1.13
CA ASP A 153 14.32 -12.21 0.04
C ASP A 153 13.62 -12.62 1.35
N VAL A 154 12.32 -12.34 1.47
CA VAL A 154 11.50 -12.72 2.65
C VAL A 154 11.18 -14.21 2.61
N VAL A 155 10.81 -14.75 1.45
CA VAL A 155 10.55 -16.18 1.26
C VAL A 155 11.81 -17.01 1.52
N GLU A 156 13.00 -16.51 1.17
CA GLU A 156 14.28 -17.14 1.53
C GLU A 156 14.45 -17.23 3.07
N GLN A 157 14.15 -16.15 3.79
CA GLN A 157 14.18 -16.14 5.27
C GLN A 157 13.09 -17.06 5.87
N MET A 158 11.94 -17.20 5.21
CA MET A 158 10.90 -18.16 5.61
C MET A 158 11.42 -19.59 5.51
N LEU A 159 12.13 -19.93 4.43
CA LEU A 159 12.76 -21.26 4.27
C LEU A 159 13.83 -21.52 5.34
N GLU A 160 14.67 -20.54 5.65
CA GLU A 160 15.65 -20.65 6.74
C GLU A 160 14.97 -20.90 8.10
N SER A 161 13.89 -20.17 8.40
CA SER A 161 13.14 -20.31 9.65
C SER A 161 12.39 -21.64 9.70
N PHE A 162 11.78 -22.06 8.59
CA PHE A 162 11.13 -23.36 8.45
C PHE A 162 12.11 -24.52 8.70
N ASN A 163 13.34 -24.43 8.17
CA ASN A 163 14.38 -25.42 8.45
C ASN A 163 14.64 -25.55 9.95
N LYS A 164 14.76 -24.44 10.68
CA LYS A 164 14.94 -24.49 12.14
C LYS A 164 13.74 -25.13 12.85
N VAL A 165 12.51 -24.87 12.38
CA VAL A 165 11.31 -25.55 12.91
C VAL A 165 11.39 -27.05 12.72
N VAL A 166 11.82 -27.52 11.54
CA VAL A 166 12.07 -28.94 11.26
C VAL A 166 13.17 -29.51 12.15
N MET A 167 14.22 -28.75 12.47
CA MET A 167 15.27 -29.15 13.42
C MET A 167 14.79 -29.22 14.88
N GLY A 168 13.54 -28.82 15.17
CA GLY A 168 12.93 -28.87 16.50
C GLY A 168 12.89 -27.53 17.22
N GLU A 169 13.31 -26.43 16.61
CA GLU A 169 13.22 -25.08 17.17
C GLU A 169 11.83 -24.47 16.93
N LEU A 170 10.81 -25.02 17.61
CA LEU A 170 9.40 -24.66 17.43
C LEU A 170 9.06 -23.17 17.66
N ARG A 171 9.96 -22.41 18.29
CA ARG A 171 9.79 -20.96 18.47
C ARG A 171 9.86 -20.21 17.14
N GLU A 172 10.58 -20.75 16.16
CA GLU A 172 10.78 -20.15 14.83
C GLU A 172 9.51 -20.25 13.96
N GLU A 173 8.53 -21.08 14.33
CA GLU A 173 7.24 -21.15 13.62
C GLU A 173 6.51 -19.80 13.65
N ARG A 174 6.63 -19.07 14.76
CA ARG A 174 6.09 -17.71 14.87
C ARG A 174 6.85 -16.73 13.98
N ALA A 175 8.12 -16.97 13.70
CA ALA A 175 8.89 -16.16 12.77
C ALA A 175 8.43 -16.43 11.33
N VAL A 176 8.19 -17.69 10.96
CA VAL A 176 7.62 -18.06 9.66
C VAL A 176 6.27 -17.35 9.44
N ARG A 177 5.34 -17.42 10.41
CA ARG A 177 4.05 -16.71 10.31
C ARG A 177 4.19 -15.21 10.11
N ARG A 178 5.09 -14.56 10.88
CA ARG A 178 5.31 -13.11 10.73
C ARG A 178 5.89 -12.72 9.38
N LEU A 179 6.75 -13.56 8.82
CA LEU A 179 7.33 -13.35 7.50
C LEU A 179 6.29 -13.60 6.39
N ASP A 180 5.37 -14.55 6.59
CA ASP A 180 4.22 -14.75 5.69
C ASP A 180 3.31 -13.51 5.65
N ASP A 181 2.98 -12.95 6.82
CA ASP A 181 2.25 -11.68 6.91
C ASP A 181 2.99 -10.54 6.17
N ASP A 182 4.33 -10.50 6.23
CA ASP A 182 5.14 -9.54 5.46
C ASP A 182 5.00 -9.74 3.94
N VAL A 183 4.96 -11.00 3.50
CA VAL A 183 4.77 -11.35 2.08
C VAL A 183 3.41 -10.86 1.59
N ASP A 184 2.32 -11.09 2.33
CA ASP A 184 0.98 -10.61 1.95
C ASP A 184 0.92 -9.07 1.88
N VAL A 185 1.51 -8.38 2.87
CA VAL A 185 1.58 -6.90 2.88
C VAL A 185 2.28 -6.38 1.62
N LEU A 186 3.42 -6.95 1.25
CA LEU A 186 4.17 -6.55 0.07
C LEU A 186 3.43 -6.91 -1.23
N TYR A 187 2.88 -8.13 -1.34
CA TYR A 187 2.09 -8.57 -2.49
C TYR A 187 0.88 -7.68 -2.71
N THR A 188 0.14 -7.35 -1.64
CA THR A 188 -1.01 -6.44 -1.69
C THR A 188 -0.61 -5.04 -2.12
N ALA A 189 0.54 -4.53 -1.66
CA ALA A 189 1.05 -3.24 -2.11
C ALA A 189 1.40 -3.23 -3.61
N ILE A 190 2.06 -4.29 -4.12
CA ILE A 190 2.39 -4.45 -5.54
C ILE A 190 1.12 -4.52 -6.39
N LYS A 191 0.16 -5.35 -6.00
CA LYS A 191 -1.15 -5.51 -6.64
C LYS A 191 -1.91 -4.19 -6.75
N LEU A 192 -1.97 -3.41 -5.66
CA LEU A 192 -2.61 -2.10 -5.65
C LEU A 192 -1.85 -1.05 -6.48
N TYR A 193 -0.53 -1.12 -6.50
CA TYR A 193 0.31 -0.24 -7.30
C TYR A 193 0.14 -0.49 -8.80
N LEU A 194 0.20 -1.77 -9.22
CA LEU A 194 0.00 -2.19 -10.60
C LEU A 194 -1.43 -1.97 -11.10
N ALA A 195 -2.43 -2.02 -10.22
CA ALA A 195 -3.83 -1.74 -10.56
C ALA A 195 -4.09 -0.26 -10.91
N ARG A 196 -3.20 0.66 -10.51
CA ARG A 196 -3.30 2.09 -10.87
C ARG A 196 -2.75 2.39 -12.26
N MET A 197 -2.15 1.41 -12.94
CA MET A 197 -1.65 1.53 -14.30
C MET A 197 -2.76 1.11 -15.28
N PRO A 198 -3.33 2.03 -16.08
CA PRO A 198 -4.35 1.69 -17.07
C PRO A 198 -3.74 0.78 -18.15
N LYS A 199 -4.30 -0.43 -18.32
CA LYS A 199 -3.78 -1.43 -19.27
C LYS A 199 -3.89 -0.98 -20.72
N GLU A 200 -4.85 -0.12 -21.02
CA GLU A 200 -5.12 0.42 -22.36
C GLU A 200 -4.04 1.39 -22.85
N ASP A 201 -3.29 2.01 -21.93
CA ASP A 201 -2.23 2.98 -22.23
C ASP A 201 -0.83 2.35 -22.30
N LEU A 202 -0.71 1.04 -22.03
CA LEU A 202 0.57 0.33 -22.03
C LEU A 202 0.95 -0.14 -23.43
N ALA A 203 2.21 0.09 -23.82
CA ALA A 203 2.79 -0.58 -24.97
C ALA A 203 2.78 -2.11 -24.76
N GLU A 204 2.77 -2.88 -25.86
CA GLU A 204 2.68 -4.34 -25.80
C GLU A 204 3.82 -4.96 -24.95
N GLU A 205 5.02 -4.38 -25.00
CA GLU A 205 6.16 -4.82 -24.18
C GLU A 205 5.94 -4.55 -22.68
N ASP A 206 5.40 -3.39 -22.33
CA ASP A 206 5.11 -3.03 -20.93
C ASP A 206 3.94 -3.84 -20.36
N SER A 207 2.95 -4.17 -21.19
CA SER A 207 1.84 -5.05 -20.81
C SER A 207 2.31 -6.48 -20.48
N ARG A 208 3.27 -7.01 -21.26
CA ARG A 208 3.92 -8.30 -20.94
C ARG A 208 4.69 -8.22 -19.63
N ARG A 209 5.50 -7.18 -19.44
CA ARG A 209 6.24 -6.97 -18.18
C ARG A 209 5.32 -6.81 -16.97
N TRP A 210 4.19 -6.12 -17.13
CA TRP A 210 3.16 -6.02 -16.09
C TRP A 210 2.67 -7.40 -15.67
N ALA A 211 2.37 -8.28 -16.65
CA ALA A 211 1.91 -9.64 -16.39
C ALA A 211 3.00 -10.48 -15.69
N GLU A 212 4.25 -10.41 -16.16
CA GLU A 212 5.37 -11.11 -15.54
C GLU A 212 5.58 -10.72 -14.06
N VAL A 213 5.48 -9.42 -13.75
CA VAL A 213 5.69 -8.93 -12.37
C VAL A 213 4.58 -9.41 -11.43
N ILE A 214 3.31 -9.32 -11.85
CA ILE A 214 2.19 -9.74 -10.99
C ILE A 214 2.15 -11.25 -10.83
N GLU A 215 2.44 -12.02 -11.88
CA GLU A 215 2.53 -13.48 -11.81
C GLU A 215 3.66 -13.94 -10.89
N MET A 216 4.83 -13.31 -10.98
CA MET A 216 5.94 -13.61 -10.08
C MET A 216 5.60 -13.28 -8.62
N ALA A 217 4.98 -12.14 -8.36
CA ALA A 217 4.58 -11.75 -7.01
C ALA A 217 3.54 -12.72 -6.42
N LEU A 218 2.57 -13.16 -7.23
CA LEU A 218 1.59 -14.18 -6.83
C LEU A 218 2.25 -15.53 -6.53
N ASN A 219 3.16 -16.00 -7.38
CA ASN A 219 3.83 -17.28 -7.17
C ASN A 219 4.66 -17.29 -5.87
N LEU A 220 5.30 -16.15 -5.54
CA LEU A 220 6.05 -16.02 -4.28
C LEU A 220 5.13 -15.95 -3.06
N GLU A 221 3.98 -15.29 -3.16
CA GLU A 221 2.97 -15.30 -2.09
C GLU A 221 2.44 -16.71 -1.84
N GLN A 222 2.07 -17.43 -2.90
CA GLN A 222 1.66 -18.84 -2.79
C GLN A 222 2.74 -19.74 -2.19
N ALA A 223 4.01 -19.47 -2.48
CA ALA A 223 5.12 -20.20 -1.88
C ALA A 223 5.23 -19.91 -0.37
N GLY A 224 5.07 -18.65 0.05
CA GLY A 224 5.01 -18.26 1.46
C GLY A 224 3.90 -19.00 2.21
N ASP A 225 2.69 -18.98 1.65
CA ASP A 225 1.49 -19.65 2.15
C ASP A 225 1.73 -21.16 2.37
N ILE A 226 2.44 -21.82 1.44
CA ILE A 226 2.78 -23.24 1.57
C ILE A 226 3.78 -23.46 2.70
N ILE A 227 4.80 -22.60 2.82
CA ILE A 227 5.81 -22.69 3.87
C ILE A 227 5.18 -22.48 5.27
N GLU A 228 4.26 -21.52 5.41
CA GLU A 228 3.53 -21.27 6.67
C GLU A 228 2.74 -22.51 7.10
N ARG A 229 1.95 -23.08 6.19
CA ARG A 229 1.15 -24.28 6.47
C ARG A 229 2.02 -25.48 6.83
N MET A 230 3.11 -25.72 6.08
CA MET A 230 4.04 -26.80 6.40
C MET A 230 4.72 -26.58 7.76
N SER A 231 5.11 -25.35 8.08
CA SER A 231 5.71 -25.00 9.37
C SER A 231 4.77 -25.28 10.53
N ALA A 232 3.49 -24.89 10.40
CA ALA A 232 2.46 -25.16 11.40
C ALA A 232 2.24 -26.67 11.59
N ASP A 233 2.12 -27.43 10.50
CA ASP A 233 1.95 -28.89 10.52
C ASP A 233 3.12 -29.60 11.21
N VAL A 234 4.35 -29.18 10.91
CA VAL A 234 5.57 -29.73 11.52
C VAL A 234 5.60 -29.40 13.02
N ALA A 235 5.28 -28.16 13.38
CA ALA A 235 5.29 -27.74 14.77
C ALA A 235 4.25 -28.50 15.62
N ASP A 236 3.04 -28.66 15.10
CA ASP A 236 1.96 -29.39 15.77
C ASP A 236 2.29 -30.87 15.95
N LYS A 237 2.85 -31.53 14.92
CA LYS A 237 3.24 -32.94 15.00
C LYS A 237 4.39 -33.16 15.98
N SER A 238 5.37 -32.25 16.03
CA SER A 238 6.49 -32.33 16.97
C SER A 238 6.02 -32.16 18.44
N LEU A 239 5.09 -31.23 18.68
CA LEU A 239 4.47 -31.02 20.00
C LEU A 239 3.65 -32.23 20.45
N GLN A 240 2.87 -32.84 19.54
CA GLN A 240 2.08 -34.03 19.84
C GLN A 240 2.96 -35.28 20.09
N ALA A 241 4.09 -35.40 19.38
CA ALA A 241 4.95 -36.57 19.47
C ALA A 241 5.97 -36.55 20.63
N ARG A 242 6.23 -35.40 21.28
CA ARG A 242 7.35 -35.21 22.25
C ARG A 242 8.69 -35.77 21.74
N ARG A 243 8.91 -35.80 20.43
CA ARG A 243 10.13 -36.35 19.79
C ARG A 243 10.57 -35.45 18.65
N ALA A 244 11.87 -35.15 18.62
CA ALA A 244 12.53 -34.57 17.44
C ALA A 244 12.54 -35.62 16.30
N PHE A 245 12.65 -35.17 15.05
CA PHE A 245 12.82 -36.04 13.89
C PHE A 245 14.02 -37.00 14.09
N SER A 246 13.93 -38.22 13.55
CA SER A 246 15.07 -39.16 13.56
C SER A 246 16.20 -38.62 12.69
N GLN A 247 17.45 -38.97 13.02
CA GLN A 247 18.63 -38.54 12.22
C GLN A 247 18.51 -38.96 10.74
N GLU A 248 17.97 -40.14 10.46
CA GLU A 248 17.75 -40.63 9.08
C GLU A 248 16.73 -39.76 8.31
N GLY A 249 15.65 -39.32 8.95
CA GLY A 249 14.64 -38.46 8.30
C GLY A 249 15.14 -37.04 8.04
N LEU A 250 16.01 -36.53 8.91
CA LEU A 250 16.72 -35.26 8.69
C LEU A 250 17.69 -35.34 7.50
N GLU A 251 18.41 -36.45 7.36
CA GLU A 251 19.31 -36.66 6.23
C GLU A 251 18.54 -36.78 4.90
N GLU A 252 17.39 -37.44 4.91
CA GLU A 252 16.51 -37.53 3.73
C GLU A 252 15.95 -36.16 3.34
N LEU A 253 15.45 -35.37 4.29
CA LEU A 253 14.98 -33.99 4.05
C LEU A 253 16.10 -33.07 3.52
N ASN A 254 17.29 -33.14 4.11
CA ASN A 254 18.46 -32.39 3.64
C ASN A 254 18.89 -32.86 2.24
N SER A 255 18.74 -34.15 1.91
CA SER A 255 19.04 -34.67 0.57
C SER A 255 18.07 -34.15 -0.49
N LEU A 256 16.79 -33.95 -0.14
CA LEU A 256 15.77 -33.40 -1.03
C LEU A 256 15.95 -31.88 -1.24
N GLN A 257 16.29 -31.13 -0.19
CA GLN A 257 16.66 -29.72 -0.32
C GLN A 257 17.98 -29.53 -1.08
N GLY A 258 18.97 -30.39 -0.87
CA GLY A 258 20.24 -30.37 -1.61
C GLY A 258 20.13 -30.82 -3.06
N ALA A 259 19.20 -31.73 -3.38
CA ALA A 259 18.96 -32.20 -4.75
C ALA A 259 18.14 -31.19 -5.58
N GLY A 260 17.26 -30.40 -4.95
CA GLY A 260 16.56 -29.29 -5.61
C GLY A 260 17.44 -28.08 -5.95
N VAL A 261 18.61 -27.95 -5.29
CA VAL A 261 19.52 -26.78 -5.41
C VAL A 261 20.71 -27.07 -6.34
N LYS A 262 20.77 -28.25 -6.98
CA LYS A 262 21.84 -28.61 -7.92
C LYS A 262 21.49 -28.43 -9.41
N GLN A 263 20.51 -27.59 -9.73
CA GLN A 263 20.52 -26.91 -11.02
C GLN A 263 21.50 -25.73 -10.90
N PRO A 264 22.42 -25.54 -11.87
CA PRO A 264 23.33 -24.41 -11.83
C PRO A 264 22.50 -23.13 -11.73
N ALA A 265 22.82 -22.32 -10.73
CA ALA A 265 22.15 -21.04 -10.49
C ALA A 265 21.98 -20.28 -11.83
N PRO A 266 20.80 -19.72 -12.13
CA PRO A 266 20.71 -18.78 -13.24
C PRO A 266 21.73 -17.66 -12.96
N GLU A 267 22.51 -17.29 -13.97
CA GLU A 267 23.44 -16.15 -13.87
C GLU A 267 22.76 -14.97 -13.17
N PRO A 268 23.49 -14.15 -12.39
CA PRO A 268 22.92 -12.95 -11.78
C PRO A 268 22.15 -12.17 -12.86
N VAL A 269 20.89 -11.82 -12.60
CA VAL A 269 20.00 -11.19 -13.60
C VAL A 269 20.65 -9.92 -14.21
N GLY A 270 21.53 -9.24 -13.47
CA GLY A 270 22.35 -8.14 -13.98
C GLY A 270 23.32 -8.51 -15.11
N VAL A 271 23.85 -9.74 -15.13
CA VAL A 271 24.72 -10.29 -16.19
C VAL A 271 23.89 -10.75 -17.40
N PHE A 272 22.70 -11.29 -17.18
CA PHE A 272 21.78 -11.67 -18.26
C PHE A 272 21.24 -10.44 -19.03
N VAL A 273 20.90 -9.37 -18.30
CA VAL A 273 20.49 -8.08 -18.88
C VAL A 273 21.65 -7.38 -19.60
N ALA A 274 22.87 -7.44 -19.04
CA ALA A 274 24.06 -6.89 -19.70
C ALA A 274 24.45 -7.66 -20.98
N ARG A 275 24.34 -9.01 -21.00
CA ARG A 275 24.66 -9.83 -22.18
C ARG A 275 23.66 -9.65 -23.32
N ARG A 276 22.38 -9.41 -23.04
CA ARG A 276 21.36 -9.19 -24.10
C ARG A 276 21.54 -7.84 -24.79
N HIS A 277 21.89 -6.80 -24.03
CA HIS A 277 22.15 -5.47 -24.58
C HIS A 277 23.41 -5.40 -25.45
N GLN A 278 24.42 -6.23 -25.17
CA GLN A 278 25.69 -6.26 -25.90
C GLN A 278 25.65 -7.13 -27.17
N ARG A 279 24.73 -8.10 -27.28
CA ARG A 279 24.46 -8.86 -28.51
C ARG A 279 23.68 -8.08 -29.57
N GLN A 280 23.04 -6.96 -29.20
CA GLN A 280 22.31 -6.08 -30.12
C GLN A 280 23.11 -4.81 -30.50
N ALA A 281 24.31 -4.63 -29.95
CA ALA A 281 25.21 -3.55 -30.33
C ALA A 281 26.02 -3.92 -31.59
N PRO A 282 26.25 -2.98 -32.53
CA PRO A 282 27.10 -3.21 -33.69
C PRO A 282 28.53 -3.59 -33.26
N ALA A 283 29.18 -4.47 -34.04
CA ALA A 283 30.46 -5.10 -33.71
C ALA A 283 31.61 -4.12 -33.38
N SER A 284 31.48 -2.85 -33.75
CA SER A 284 32.45 -1.78 -33.48
C SER A 284 32.52 -1.33 -32.01
N CYS A 285 31.57 -1.73 -31.14
CA CYS A 285 31.49 -1.30 -29.75
C CYS A 285 31.74 -2.41 -28.71
N GLN A 286 32.15 -3.62 -29.12
CA GLN A 286 32.48 -4.69 -28.18
C GLN A 286 33.94 -4.57 -27.72
N ALA A 287 34.15 -4.30 -26.43
CA ALA A 287 35.48 -4.35 -25.83
C ALA A 287 35.90 -5.82 -25.56
N PRO A 288 37.18 -6.19 -25.72
CA PRO A 288 37.65 -7.54 -25.41
C PRO A 288 37.60 -7.81 -23.90
N PHE A 289 37.06 -8.97 -23.50
CA PHE A 289 37.10 -9.42 -22.11
C PHE A 289 38.51 -9.89 -21.71
N PRO A 290 39.00 -9.59 -20.49
CA PRO A 290 40.30 -10.07 -20.03
C PRO A 290 40.24 -11.55 -19.61
N HIS A 291 41.29 -12.30 -19.93
CA HIS A 291 41.49 -13.71 -19.55
C HIS A 291 41.80 -13.86 -18.04
N PRO A 292 41.57 -15.05 -17.44
CA PRO A 292 41.58 -15.25 -15.98
C PRO A 292 42.94 -15.12 -15.26
N ASP A 293 44.06 -15.02 -15.96
CA ASP A 293 45.41 -15.14 -15.35
C ASP A 293 46.18 -13.81 -15.23
N SER A 294 45.51 -12.66 -15.12
CA SER A 294 46.19 -11.36 -15.00
C SER A 294 46.13 -10.79 -13.57
N PRO A 295 47.25 -10.69 -12.83
CA PRO A 295 47.28 -10.01 -11.54
C PRO A 295 47.35 -8.49 -11.74
N LEU A 296 46.80 -7.76 -10.76
CA LEU A 296 46.76 -6.29 -10.59
C LEU A 296 45.59 -5.54 -11.25
N PHE A 297 44.74 -5.00 -10.36
CA PHE A 297 43.83 -3.88 -10.60
C PHE A 297 44.51 -2.71 -11.32
N PRO A 298 43.83 -2.12 -12.32
CA PRO A 298 43.88 -0.67 -12.53
C PRO A 298 42.48 -0.04 -12.57
N ARG A 299 42.44 1.23 -12.15
CA ARG A 299 41.24 2.10 -11.99
C ARG A 299 40.31 2.11 -13.23
N PRO A 300 39.01 2.37 -13.05
CA PRO A 300 38.07 2.46 -14.17
C PRO A 300 38.43 3.64 -15.09
N ARG A 301 38.71 3.36 -16.37
CA ARG A 301 38.74 4.39 -17.42
C ARG A 301 37.31 4.87 -17.64
N ARG A 302 37.10 6.19 -17.61
CA ARG A 302 35.83 6.83 -17.99
C ARG A 302 35.38 6.33 -19.38
N ALA A 303 34.12 5.94 -19.49
CA ALA A 303 33.48 5.70 -20.78
C ALA A 303 33.42 7.03 -21.58
N PRO A 304 33.62 7.00 -22.91
CA PRO A 304 33.48 8.19 -23.74
C PRO A 304 32.01 8.61 -23.85
N ALA A 305 31.77 9.91 -24.04
CA ALA A 305 30.43 10.50 -24.11
C ALA A 305 29.69 10.09 -25.40
N PRO A 306 28.34 10.16 -25.43
CA PRO A 306 27.49 9.60 -26.49
C PRO A 306 27.67 10.22 -27.90
N ALA A 307 28.45 11.30 -28.03
CA ALA A 307 28.59 12.08 -29.25
C ALA A 307 29.56 11.50 -30.28
N GLU A 308 30.44 10.55 -29.91
CA GLU A 308 31.40 9.96 -30.86
C GLU A 308 30.85 8.78 -31.68
N CYS A 309 29.74 8.16 -31.28
CA CYS A 309 29.12 7.06 -32.04
C CYS A 309 28.35 7.50 -33.30
N ALA A 310 28.10 8.80 -33.49
CA ALA A 310 27.32 9.31 -34.61
C ALA A 310 28.13 9.50 -35.92
N LYS A 311 29.46 9.28 -35.92
CA LYS A 311 30.33 9.52 -37.09
C LYS A 311 30.59 8.32 -38.01
N HIS A 312 30.11 7.12 -37.67
CA HIS A 312 30.29 5.90 -38.48
C HIS A 312 28.97 5.31 -38.98
N ARG A 313 27.98 6.18 -39.25
CA ARG A 313 26.74 5.82 -39.96
C ARG A 313 26.78 6.49 -41.35
N ASN A 314 27.62 5.95 -42.22
CA ASN A 314 27.56 6.09 -43.68
C ASN A 314 27.83 4.72 -44.29
#